data_AF-A0A183ESU3-F1
#
_entry.id   AF-A0A183ESU3-F1
#
_cell.length_a   1.000
_cell.length_b   1.000
_cell.length_c   1.000
_cell.angle_alpha   90.00
_cell.angle_beta   90.00
_cell.angle_gamma   90.00
#
_symmetry.space_group_name_H-M   'P 1'
#
loop_
_entity.id
_entity.type
_entity.pdbx_description
1 polymer ?
#
loop_
_entity_poly.entity_id
_entity_poly.type
_entity_poly.pdbx_seq_one_letter_code
_entity_poly.pdbx_strand_id
1 'polypeptide(L)'
;MGVFPAASRMHLPESWQELMISPDSPIIDFYPDDFVVDLNGKKFAWQGVALLPFVDEKRLLDVLLPMEDKLDAFEKERNSRGPDRLFVGPSHTFYKFMEQVYENDTK
;
A
#
# COMPACT_ATOMS: atom_id res chain seq x y z
N MET A 1 -4.51 -0.18 2.18
CA MET A 1 -5.46 -1.32 2.15
C MET A 1 -6.58 -1.21 1.12
N GLY A 2 -6.56 -0.27 0.18
CA GLY A 2 -7.62 -0.12 -0.83
C GLY A 2 -7.42 -0.85 -2.17
N VAL A 3 -6.46 -1.80 -2.24
CA VAL A 3 -6.07 -2.45 -3.51
C VAL A 3 -6.03 -3.97 -3.40
N PHE A 4 -5.44 -4.52 -2.33
CA PHE A 4 -5.32 -5.97 -2.19
C PHE A 4 -6.65 -6.65 -1.85
N PRO A 5 -6.88 -7.87 -2.38
CA PRO A 5 -7.91 -8.77 -1.86
C PRO A 5 -7.48 -9.40 -0.52
N ALA A 6 -8.43 -9.93 0.23
CA ALA A 6 -8.17 -10.60 1.52
C ALA A 6 -7.16 -11.75 1.42
N ALA A 7 -7.11 -12.45 0.28
CA ALA A 7 -6.14 -13.52 0.01
C ALA A 7 -4.67 -13.05 0.05
N SER A 8 -4.41 -11.76 -0.16
CA SER A 8 -3.05 -11.16 -0.14
C SER A 8 -2.73 -10.44 1.18
N ARG A 9 -3.53 -10.65 2.25
CA ARG A 9 -3.36 -9.98 3.55
C ARG A 9 -1.98 -10.17 4.19
N MET A 10 -1.27 -11.25 3.86
CA MET A 10 0.09 -11.54 4.37
C MET A 10 1.13 -10.44 4.07
N HIS A 11 0.82 -9.51 3.17
CA HIS A 11 1.68 -8.36 2.84
C HIS A 11 1.38 -7.11 3.68
N LEU A 12 0.39 -7.18 4.57
CA LEU A 12 0.03 -6.14 5.52
C LEU A 12 0.52 -6.49 6.93
N PRO A 13 0.66 -5.49 7.82
CA PRO A 13 0.85 -5.71 9.24
C PRO A 13 -0.15 -6.70 9.82
N GLU A 14 0.27 -7.60 10.71
CA GLU A 14 -0.60 -8.64 11.30
C GLU A 14 -1.86 -8.03 11.93
N SER A 15 -1.70 -6.89 12.60
CA SER A 15 -2.79 -6.12 13.21
C SER A 15 -3.87 -5.68 12.22
N TRP A 16 -3.52 -5.49 10.94
CA TRP A 16 -4.43 -5.04 9.89
C TRP A 16 -5.05 -6.19 9.10
N GLN A 17 -4.47 -7.40 9.17
CA GLN A 17 -4.94 -8.54 8.40
C GLN A 17 -6.35 -8.97 8.80
N GLU A 18 -6.67 -8.89 10.09
CA GLU A 18 -7.99 -9.25 10.63
C GLU A 18 -9.11 -8.39 10.04
N LEU A 19 -8.83 -7.13 9.69
CA LEU A 19 -9.82 -6.23 9.10
C LEU A 19 -10.33 -6.71 7.73
N MET A 20 -9.57 -7.57 7.04
CA MET A 20 -9.95 -8.09 5.72
C MET A 20 -10.72 -9.40 5.79
N ILE A 21 -10.79 -10.06 6.94
CA ILE A 21 -11.34 -11.43 7.07
C ILE A 21 -12.35 -11.60 8.20
N SER A 22 -12.30 -10.74 9.22
CA SER A 22 -13.22 -10.84 10.34
C SER A 22 -14.61 -10.40 9.88
N PRO A 23 -15.66 -11.21 10.07
CA PRO A 23 -17.03 -10.80 9.79
C PRO A 23 -17.47 -9.57 10.60
N ASP A 24 -16.82 -9.33 11.75
CA ASP A 24 -17.08 -8.19 12.63
C ASP A 24 -16.29 -6.93 12.21
N SER A 25 -15.46 -7.01 11.17
CA SER A 25 -14.72 -5.86 10.68
C SER A 25 -15.66 -4.81 10.08
N PRO A 26 -15.53 -3.52 10.46
CA PRO A 26 -16.37 -2.43 9.94
C PRO A 26 -16.16 -2.14 8.44
N ILE A 27 -15.18 -2.80 7.82
CA ILE A 27 -14.82 -2.64 6.40
C ILE A 27 -14.76 -3.99 5.67
N ILE A 28 -15.35 -5.06 6.23
CA ILE A 28 -15.32 -6.39 5.63
C ILE A 28 -15.96 -6.42 4.23
N ASP A 29 -16.94 -5.57 3.99
CA ASP A 29 -17.66 -5.43 2.72
C ASP A 29 -16.78 -4.89 1.57
N PHE A 30 -15.59 -4.37 1.86
CA PHE A 30 -14.61 -4.01 0.83
C PHE A 30 -13.87 -5.21 0.24
N TYR A 31 -13.94 -6.38 0.89
CA TYR A 31 -13.12 -7.55 0.55
C TYR A 31 -13.98 -8.78 0.26
N PRO A 32 -14.81 -8.77 -0.80
CA PRO A 32 -15.58 -9.96 -1.16
C PRO A 32 -14.65 -11.09 -1.63
N ASP A 33 -14.97 -12.33 -1.23
CA ASP A 33 -14.25 -13.53 -1.68
C ASP A 33 -14.44 -13.83 -3.17
N ASP A 34 -15.61 -13.44 -3.72
CA ASP A 34 -15.96 -13.60 -5.13
C ASP A 34 -16.73 -12.38 -5.66
N PHE A 35 -16.58 -12.08 -6.94
CA PHE A 35 -17.21 -10.93 -7.60
C PHE A 35 -17.53 -11.20 -9.06
N VAL A 36 -18.51 -10.48 -9.58
CA VAL A 36 -18.96 -10.66 -10.97
C VAL A 36 -18.05 -9.91 -11.93
N VAL A 37 -17.72 -10.54 -13.06
CA VAL A 37 -17.07 -9.89 -14.20
C VAL A 37 -18.09 -9.72 -15.32
N ASP A 38 -18.44 -8.47 -15.64
CA ASP A 38 -19.29 -8.16 -16.78
C ASP A 38 -18.45 -8.14 -18.07
N LEU A 39 -18.73 -9.09 -18.98
CA LEU A 39 -18.04 -9.17 -20.25
C LEU A 39 -18.38 -8.00 -21.19
N ASN A 40 -19.54 -7.34 -21.05
CA ASN A 40 -19.98 -6.22 -21.91
C ASN A 40 -19.70 -6.44 -23.42
N GLY A 41 -20.06 -7.64 -23.92
CA GLY A 41 -19.87 -8.04 -25.31
C GLY A 41 -18.45 -8.49 -25.69
N LYS A 42 -17.51 -8.57 -24.75
CA LYS A 42 -16.15 -9.10 -24.94
C LYS A 42 -16.12 -10.62 -24.82
N LYS A 43 -15.07 -11.23 -25.37
CA LYS A 43 -14.93 -12.69 -25.47
C LYS A 43 -14.27 -13.32 -24.25
N PHE A 44 -13.35 -12.62 -23.60
CA PHE A 44 -12.55 -13.17 -22.51
C PHE A 44 -12.71 -12.35 -21.22
N ALA A 45 -12.69 -13.02 -20.07
CA ALA A 45 -12.93 -12.40 -18.75
C ALA A 45 -11.98 -11.23 -18.44
N TRP A 46 -10.70 -11.30 -18.84
CA TRP A 46 -9.73 -10.22 -18.63
C TRP A 46 -10.03 -8.94 -19.44
N GLN A 47 -10.95 -9.00 -20.40
CA GLN A 47 -11.45 -7.85 -21.15
C GLN A 47 -12.72 -7.26 -20.53
N GLY A 48 -13.34 -7.97 -19.58
CA GLY A 48 -14.55 -7.54 -18.90
C GLY A 48 -14.25 -6.56 -17.77
N VAL A 49 -15.33 -6.06 -17.15
CA VAL A 49 -15.28 -5.13 -16.02
C VAL A 49 -15.53 -5.92 -14.74
N ALA A 50 -14.59 -5.87 -13.80
CA ALA A 50 -14.77 -6.40 -12.46
C ALA A 50 -15.73 -5.51 -11.67
N LEU A 51 -16.88 -6.06 -11.28
CA LEU A 51 -17.90 -5.36 -10.51
C LEU A 51 -17.60 -5.47 -9.01
N LEU A 52 -16.57 -4.75 -8.56
CA LEU A 52 -16.21 -4.61 -7.16
C LEU A 52 -16.90 -3.40 -6.52
N PRO A 53 -17.23 -3.44 -5.22
CA PRO A 53 -17.67 -2.26 -4.50
C PRO A 53 -16.54 -1.23 -4.46
N PHE A 54 -16.89 0.05 -4.58
CA PHE A 54 -15.93 1.13 -4.37
C PHE A 54 -15.64 1.29 -2.88
N VAL A 55 -14.36 1.45 -2.55
CA VAL A 55 -13.90 1.70 -1.18
C VAL A 55 -14.29 3.11 -0.76
N ASP A 56 -14.93 3.24 0.41
CA ASP A 56 -15.09 4.52 1.09
C ASP A 56 -13.79 4.87 1.82
N GLU A 57 -13.06 5.86 1.28
CA GLU A 57 -11.78 6.32 1.80
C GLU A 57 -11.87 6.77 3.26
N LYS A 58 -12.91 7.51 3.63
CA LYS A 58 -13.04 8.05 5.00
C LYS A 58 -13.25 6.91 5.99
N ARG A 59 -14.16 6.00 5.66
CA ARG A 59 -14.44 4.82 6.50
C ARG A 59 -13.21 3.92 6.64
N LEU A 60 -12.41 3.78 5.57
CA LEU A 60 -11.17 3.03 5.63
C LEU A 60 -10.16 3.71 6.59
N LEU A 61 -9.95 5.02 6.46
CA LEU A 61 -9.00 5.76 7.29
C LEU A 61 -9.43 5.79 8.76
N ASP A 62 -10.71 5.98 9.04
CA ASP A 62 -11.27 6.00 10.41
C ASP A 62 -11.01 4.69 11.17
N VAL A 63 -10.91 3.56 10.46
CA VAL A 63 -10.61 2.24 11.02
C VAL A 63 -9.11 2.03 11.19
N LEU A 64 -8.28 2.54 10.27
CA LEU A 64 -6.83 2.32 10.27
C LEU A 64 -6.07 3.24 11.21
N LEU A 65 -6.44 4.53 11.29
CA LEU A 65 -5.72 5.53 12.08
C LEU A 65 -5.59 5.12 13.56
N PRO A 66 -6.63 4.60 14.25
CA PRO A 66 -6.50 4.12 15.63
C PRO A 66 -5.58 2.90 15.80
N MET A 67 -5.25 2.20 14.71
CA MET A 67 -4.42 1.00 14.73
C MET A 67 -2.95 1.30 14.40
N GLU A 68 -2.60 2.53 14.03
CA GLU A 68 -1.20 2.92 13.72
C GLU A 68 -0.27 2.73 14.93
N ASP A 69 -0.77 2.90 16.15
CA ASP A 69 0.00 2.68 17.37
C ASP A 69 0.45 1.23 17.54
N LYS A 70 -0.26 0.27 16.93
CA LYS A 70 0.06 -1.16 16.98
C LYS A 70 1.13 -1.58 15.98
N LEU A 71 1.52 -0.69 15.07
CA LEU A 71 2.58 -0.98 14.09
C LEU A 71 3.94 -1.00 14.77
N ASP A 72 4.77 -1.96 14.37
CA ASP A 72 6.17 -2.00 14.79
C ASP A 72 6.98 -0.88 14.10
N ALA A 73 8.25 -0.72 14.51
CA ALA A 73 9.10 0.33 13.96
C ALA A 73 9.35 0.19 12.45
N PHE A 74 9.48 -1.04 11.95
CA PHE A 74 9.72 -1.32 10.53
C PHE A 74 8.46 -1.10 9.68
N GLU A 75 7.30 -1.45 10.21
CA GLU A 75 6.00 -1.20 9.60
C GLU A 75 5.71 0.31 9.53
N LYS A 76 6.03 1.06 10.58
CA LYS A 76 5.93 2.53 10.59
C LYS A 76 6.86 3.16 9.57
N GLU A 77 8.11 2.69 9.46
CA GLU A 77 9.05 3.16 8.44
C GLU A 77 8.50 2.90 7.02
N ARG A 78 7.96 1.71 6.76
CA ARG A 78 7.34 1.37 5.48
C ARG A 78 6.08 2.17 5.17
N ASN A 79 5.33 2.59 6.19
CA ASN A 79 4.14 3.44 6.06
C ASN A 79 4.49 4.94 5.98
N SER A 80 5.77 5.29 5.80
CA SER A 80 6.22 6.67 5.66
C SER A 80 6.53 7.04 4.21
N ARG A 81 6.43 8.34 3.89
CA ARG A 81 6.90 8.86 2.60
C ARG A 81 8.42 8.98 2.63
N GLY A 82 9.10 8.08 1.95
CA GLY A 82 10.55 8.12 1.80
C GLY A 82 11.06 9.23 0.87
N PRO A 83 12.34 9.60 0.97
CA PRO A 83 12.98 10.55 0.06
C PRO A 83 13.43 9.87 -1.24
N ASP A 84 13.58 10.67 -2.30
CA ASP A 84 14.31 10.26 -3.50
C ASP A 84 15.80 10.08 -3.20
N ARG A 85 16.47 9.18 -3.93
CA ARG A 85 17.91 8.90 -3.77
C ARG A 85 18.63 9.08 -5.10
N LEU A 86 19.74 9.82 -5.09
CA LEU A 86 20.61 10.03 -6.24
C LEU A 86 21.95 9.33 -6.02
N PHE A 87 22.36 8.51 -6.98
CA PHE A 87 23.64 7.81 -6.94
C PHE A 87 24.53 8.32 -8.07
N VAL A 88 25.78 8.66 -7.77
CA VAL A 88 26.75 9.18 -8.74
C VAL A 88 28.03 8.38 -8.66
N GLY A 89 28.48 7.86 -9.80
CA GLY A 89 29.74 7.10 -9.88
C GLY A 89 30.96 8.01 -9.69
N PRO A 90 32.08 7.48 -9.18
CA PRO A 90 33.27 8.27 -8.84
C PRO A 90 33.92 8.96 -10.05
N SER A 91 33.73 8.42 -11.26
CA SER A 91 34.25 9.02 -12.49
C SER A 91 33.36 10.11 -13.09
N HIS A 92 32.16 10.32 -12.55
CA HIS A 92 31.22 11.31 -13.06
C HIS A 92 31.64 12.72 -12.62
N THR A 93 31.55 13.70 -13.52
CA THR A 93 31.99 15.08 -13.25
C THR A 93 31.29 15.73 -12.06
N PHE A 94 30.07 15.28 -11.76
CA PHE A 94 29.26 15.75 -10.63
C PHE A 94 29.60 15.09 -9.27
N TYR A 95 30.49 14.09 -9.24
CA TYR A 95 30.78 13.32 -8.02
C TYR A 95 31.27 14.20 -6.86
N LYS A 96 32.24 15.08 -7.11
CA LYS A 96 32.82 15.95 -6.07
C LYS A 96 31.80 16.89 -5.42
N PHE A 97 30.80 17.34 -6.19
CA PHE A 97 29.72 18.16 -5.65
C PHE A 97 28.82 17.33 -4.74
N MET A 98 28.41 16.14 -5.19
CA MET A 98 27.55 15.26 -4.39
C MET A 98 28.24 14.79 -3.11
N GLU A 99 29.53 14.48 -3.16
CA GLU A 99 30.33 14.10 -1.98
C GLU A 99 30.25 15.17 -0.88
N GLN A 100 30.42 16.45 -1.23
CA GLN A 100 30.29 17.57 -0.29
C GLN A 100 28.87 17.70 0.29
N VAL A 101 27.83 17.47 -0.52
CA VAL A 101 26.44 17.53 -0.05
C VAL A 101 26.19 16.46 1.01
N TYR A 102 26.60 15.22 0.76
CA TYR A 102 26.40 14.10 1.69
C TYR A 102 27.26 14.22 2.96
N GLU A 103 28.49 14.73 2.89
CA GLU A 103 29.32 14.95 4.09
C GLU A 103 28.75 16.03 5.02
N ASN A 104 28.15 17.07 4.46
CA ASN A 104 27.56 18.16 5.25
C ASN A 104 26.22 17.79 5.91
N ASP A 105 25.46 16.86 5.33
CA ASP A 105 24.20 16.33 5.90
C ASP A 105 24.42 15.45 7.14
N THR A 106 25.68 15.09 7.45
CA THR A 106 26.02 14.19 8.58
C THR A 106 26.39 14.94 9.87
N LYS A 107 26.16 16.26 9.94
CA LYS A 107 26.33 17.12 11.13
C LYS A 107 25.00 17.68 11.61
#